data_AF-A0A7Y4U721-F1
#
_entry.id   AF-A0A7Y4U721-F1
#
_cell.length_a   1.000
_cell.length_b   1.000
_cell.length_c   1.000
_cell.angle_alpha   90.00
_cell.angle_beta   90.00
_cell.angle_gamma   90.00
#
_symmetry.space_group_name_H-M   'P 1'
#
loop_
_entity.id
_entity.type
_entity.pdbx_description
1 polymer ?
#
loop_
_entity_poly.entity_id
_entity_poly.type
_entity_poly.pdbx_seq_one_letter_code
_entity_poly.pdbx_strand_id
1 'polypeptide(L)'
;MADHFYPTDGMKGLKKLRDLKPDLFKAFVEFDTKVFEEGALSVKTKELIAIAVGHVTQCPYCIDVHTKRAVKAGASEPEVAESIFVAMALRAGGSFAHSTVAMNCLEHK
;
A
#
# COMPACT_ATOMS: atom_id res chain seq x y z
N MET A 1 11.06 -13.54 18.06
CA MET A 1 10.80 -14.04 16.69
C MET A 1 9.95 -13.08 15.86
N ALA A 2 9.05 -12.28 16.44
CA ALA A 2 8.27 -11.27 15.70
C ALA A 2 9.12 -10.07 15.20
N ASP A 3 10.14 -9.67 15.96
CA ASP A 3 10.91 -8.44 15.68
C ASP A 3 11.76 -8.45 14.39
N HIS A 4 12.02 -9.63 13.80
CA HIS A 4 12.81 -9.70 12.57
C HIS A 4 11.96 -9.47 11.31
N PHE A 5 10.74 -10.02 11.28
CA PHE A 5 9.84 -9.88 10.14
C PHE A 5 9.07 -8.55 10.18
N TYR A 6 8.79 -8.06 11.39
CA TYR A 6 8.07 -6.80 11.63
C TYR A 6 8.81 -5.88 12.62
N PRO A 7 10.07 -5.45 12.33
CA PRO A 7 10.75 -4.47 13.16
C PRO A 7 9.93 -3.19 13.31
N THR A 8 9.82 -2.73 14.55
CA THR A 8 9.20 -1.44 14.89
C THR A 8 10.00 -0.24 14.34
N ASP A 9 11.28 -0.46 14.02
CA ASP A 9 12.18 0.50 13.38
C ASP A 9 12.67 -0.02 12.02
N GLY A 10 11.76 0.01 11.02
CA GLY A 10 12.04 -0.42 9.65
C GLY A 10 13.12 0.39 8.93
N MET A 11 13.52 1.54 9.47
CA MET A 11 14.55 2.41 8.89
C MET A 11 15.97 1.84 9.06
N LYS A 12 16.20 0.98 10.06
CA LYS A 12 17.51 0.34 10.29
C LYS A 12 17.99 -0.50 9.09
N GLY A 13 17.07 -1.17 8.39
CA GLY A 13 17.39 -1.98 7.22
C GLY A 13 17.71 -1.16 5.96
N LEU A 14 17.09 0.02 5.84
CA LEU A 14 17.22 0.86 4.64
C LEU A 14 18.61 1.47 4.48
N LYS A 15 19.33 1.73 5.60
CA LYS A 15 20.72 2.21 5.54
C LYS A 15 21.60 1.25 4.76
N LYS A 16 21.53 -0.05 5.07
CA LYS A 16 22.33 -1.07 4.37
C LYS A 16 21.96 -1.15 2.89
N LEU A 17 20.67 -1.06 2.55
CA LEU A 17 20.22 -1.07 1.15
C LEU A 17 20.74 0.14 0.38
N ARG A 18 20.67 1.34 0.98
CA ARG A 18 21.22 2.57 0.41
C ARG A 18 22.72 2.47 0.20
N ASP A 19 23.47 1.97 1.17
CA ASP A 19 24.92 1.87 1.08
C ASP A 19 25.35 0.82 0.03
N LEU A 20 24.57 -0.24 -0.18
CA LEU A 20 24.83 -1.27 -1.20
C LEU A 20 24.44 -0.85 -2.63
N LYS A 21 23.38 -0.05 -2.79
CA LYS A 21 22.82 0.38 -4.09
C LYS A 21 22.35 1.84 -4.04
N PRO A 22 23.27 2.82 -3.93
CA PRO A 22 22.92 4.21 -3.68
C PRO A 22 22.10 4.85 -4.79
N ASP A 23 22.43 4.57 -6.06
CA ASP A 23 21.74 5.18 -7.20
C ASP A 23 20.30 4.69 -7.32
N LEU A 24 20.08 3.37 -7.14
CA LEU A 24 18.72 2.78 -7.17
C LEU A 24 17.89 3.26 -5.98
N PHE A 25 18.50 3.34 -4.79
CA PHE A 25 17.82 3.83 -3.60
C PHE A 25 17.38 5.29 -3.78
N LYS A 26 18.29 6.15 -4.29
CA LYS A 26 18.00 7.55 -4.56
C LYS A 26 16.88 7.70 -5.58
N ALA A 27 16.96 6.99 -6.71
CA ALA A 27 15.94 7.03 -7.75
C ALA A 27 14.55 6.62 -7.22
N PHE A 28 14.50 5.58 -6.38
CA PHE A 28 13.26 5.16 -5.75
C PHE A 28 12.69 6.22 -4.81
N VAL A 29 13.51 6.81 -3.92
CA VAL A 29 13.05 7.84 -2.98
C VAL A 29 12.56 9.10 -3.72
N GLU A 30 13.25 9.51 -4.77
CA GLU A 30 12.84 10.64 -5.60
C GLU A 30 11.50 10.36 -6.28
N PHE A 31 11.33 9.17 -6.85
CA PHE A 31 10.07 8.73 -7.44
C PHE A 31 8.94 8.69 -6.40
N ASP A 32 9.15 8.02 -5.27
CA ASP A 32 8.15 7.88 -4.20
C ASP A 32 7.70 9.26 -3.70
N THR A 33 8.65 10.15 -3.42
CA THR A 33 8.35 11.53 -3.01
C THR A 33 7.53 12.25 -4.06
N LYS A 34 7.92 12.16 -5.33
CA LYS A 34 7.27 12.87 -6.43
C LYS A 34 5.83 12.41 -6.67
N VAL A 35 5.56 11.11 -6.53
CA VAL A 35 4.22 10.54 -6.73
C VAL A 35 3.22 11.11 -5.72
N PHE A 36 3.63 11.39 -4.49
CA PHE A 36 2.75 11.89 -3.43
C PHE A 36 2.61 13.42 -3.35
N GLU A 37 3.31 14.19 -4.19
CA GLU A 37 3.10 15.65 -4.28
C GLU A 37 1.68 16.00 -4.75
N GLU A 38 1.15 17.17 -4.35
CA GLU A 38 -0.15 17.67 -4.81
C GLU A 38 -0.20 17.79 -6.35
N GLY A 39 -1.34 17.44 -6.95
CA GLY A 39 -1.55 17.56 -8.39
C GLY A 39 -3.03 17.47 -8.74
N ALA A 40 -3.39 16.76 -9.81
CA ALA A 40 -4.79 16.50 -10.14
C ALA A 40 -5.53 15.71 -9.03
N LEU A 41 -4.80 14.95 -8.23
CA LEU A 41 -5.28 14.35 -6.99
C LEU A 41 -4.56 15.00 -5.82
N SER A 42 -5.33 15.28 -4.76
CA SER A 42 -4.76 15.83 -3.54
C SER A 42 -3.86 14.85 -2.81
N VAL A 43 -2.94 15.36 -1.99
CA VAL A 43 -2.11 14.52 -1.10
C VAL A 43 -3.03 13.59 -0.28
N LYS A 44 -4.11 14.13 0.30
CA LYS A 44 -5.10 13.34 1.05
C LYS A 44 -5.65 12.18 0.22
N THR A 45 -6.08 12.45 -1.01
CA THR A 45 -6.63 11.43 -1.91
C THR A 45 -5.61 10.36 -2.24
N LYS A 46 -4.36 10.74 -2.54
CA LYS A 46 -3.28 9.80 -2.84
C LYS A 46 -2.95 8.91 -1.64
N GLU A 47 -2.92 9.47 -0.44
CA GLU A 47 -2.68 8.70 0.78
C GLU A 47 -3.83 7.73 1.10
N LEU A 48 -5.09 8.12 0.89
CA LEU A 48 -6.23 7.19 1.01
C LEU A 48 -6.15 6.03 0.01
N ILE A 49 -5.73 6.30 -1.24
CA ILE A 49 -5.45 5.24 -2.22
C ILE A 49 -4.33 4.33 -1.70
N ALA A 50 -3.25 4.90 -1.17
CA ALA A 50 -2.12 4.14 -0.64
C ALA A 50 -2.49 3.27 0.57
N ILE A 51 -3.38 3.73 1.45
CA ILE A 51 -3.95 2.91 2.54
C ILE A 51 -4.69 1.70 1.95
N ALA A 52 -5.60 1.93 0.99
CA ALA A 52 -6.34 0.85 0.35
C ALA A 52 -5.40 -0.18 -0.32
N VAL A 53 -4.38 0.29 -1.04
CA VAL A 53 -3.35 -0.56 -1.65
C VAL A 53 -2.56 -1.32 -0.58
N GLY A 54 -2.17 -0.67 0.52
CA GLY A 54 -1.47 -1.29 1.64
C GLY A 54 -2.23 -2.47 2.25
N HIS A 55 -3.56 -2.36 2.33
CA HIS A 55 -4.43 -3.47 2.73
C HIS A 55 -4.46 -4.61 1.69
N VAL A 56 -4.51 -4.28 0.39
CA VAL A 56 -4.48 -5.28 -0.69
C VAL A 56 -3.16 -6.04 -0.73
N THR A 57 -2.03 -5.34 -0.57
CA THR A 57 -0.69 -5.95 -0.56
C THR A 57 -0.28 -6.49 0.80
N GLN A 58 -1.14 -6.35 1.82
CA GLN A 58 -0.91 -6.83 3.19
C GLN A 58 0.40 -6.32 3.80
N CYS A 59 0.73 -5.05 3.54
CA CYS A 59 1.97 -4.42 3.99
C CYS A 59 1.73 -3.60 5.27
N PRO A 60 2.05 -4.10 6.48
CA PRO A 60 1.78 -3.38 7.72
C PRO A 60 2.54 -2.05 7.82
N TYR A 61 3.75 -1.95 7.25
CA TYR A 61 4.51 -0.70 7.20
C TYR A 61 3.83 0.35 6.33
N CYS A 62 3.28 -0.08 5.18
CA CYS A 62 2.57 0.79 4.25
C CYS A 62 1.28 1.28 4.90
N ILE A 63 0.53 0.37 5.56
CA ILE A 63 -0.69 0.72 6.30
C ILE A 63 -0.36 1.78 7.37
N ASP A 64 0.67 1.57 8.18
CA ASP A 64 1.05 2.52 9.25
C ASP A 64 1.50 3.89 8.68
N VAL A 65 2.44 3.90 7.74
CA VAL A 65 3.02 5.14 7.21
C VAL A 65 1.97 5.97 6.45
N HIS A 66 1.19 5.34 5.56
CA HIS A 66 0.20 6.06 4.76
C HIS A 66 -1.02 6.48 5.59
N THR A 67 -1.40 5.74 6.63
CA THR A 67 -2.42 6.20 7.58
C THR A 67 -1.99 7.49 8.28
N LYS A 68 -0.75 7.52 8.80
CA LYS A 68 -0.20 8.72 9.46
C LYS A 68 -0.11 9.91 8.49
N ARG A 69 0.31 9.67 7.24
CA ARG A 69 0.41 10.72 6.21
C ARG A 69 -0.98 11.22 5.77
N ALA A 70 -1.96 10.33 5.60
CA ALA A 70 -3.33 10.71 5.27
C ALA A 70 -3.93 11.63 6.35
N VAL A 71 -3.81 11.26 7.63
CA VAL A 71 -4.29 12.08 8.75
C VAL A 71 -3.57 13.43 8.78
N LYS A 72 -2.25 13.45 8.55
CA LYS A 72 -1.48 14.70 8.44
C LYS A 72 -1.93 15.57 7.26
N ALA A 73 -2.40 14.96 6.18
CA ALA A 73 -2.97 15.64 5.01
C ALA A 73 -4.46 16.03 5.19
N GLY A 74 -5.04 15.81 6.38
CA GLY A 74 -6.40 16.21 6.71
C GLY A 74 -7.46 15.15 6.42
N ALA A 75 -7.08 13.87 6.25
CA ALA A 75 -8.05 12.79 6.22
C ALA A 75 -8.70 12.59 7.61
N SER A 76 -10.01 12.43 7.59
CA SER A 76 -10.81 12.07 8.76
C SER A 76 -10.83 10.55 8.97
N GLU A 77 -11.13 10.11 10.19
CA GLU A 77 -11.28 8.68 10.51
C GLU A 77 -12.35 7.98 9.62
N PRO A 78 -13.52 8.59 9.33
CA PRO A 78 -14.47 8.02 8.38
C PRO A 78 -13.90 7.81 6.97
N GLU A 79 -13.13 8.76 6.42
CA GLU A 79 -12.50 8.61 5.10
C GLU A 79 -11.50 7.45 5.07
N VAL A 80 -10.71 7.29 6.15
CA VAL A 80 -9.80 6.15 6.29
C VAL A 80 -10.60 4.85 6.35
N ALA A 81 -11.65 4.79 7.17
CA ALA A 81 -12.51 3.60 7.27
C ALA A 81 -13.14 3.23 5.93
N GLU A 82 -13.66 4.19 5.17
CA GLU A 82 -14.20 3.96 3.82
C GLU A 82 -13.15 3.36 2.89
N SER A 83 -11.91 3.88 2.90
CA SER A 83 -10.83 3.34 2.06
C SER A 83 -10.52 1.86 2.36
N ILE A 84 -10.62 1.44 3.63
CA ILE A 84 -10.42 0.06 4.08
C ILE A 84 -11.55 -0.84 3.56
N PHE A 85 -12.80 -0.41 3.68
CA PHE A 85 -13.94 -1.17 3.17
C PHE A 85 -13.93 -1.29 1.64
N VAL A 86 -13.49 -0.24 0.92
CA VAL A 86 -13.24 -0.31 -0.52
C VAL A 86 -12.19 -1.39 -0.81
N ALA A 87 -11.05 -1.39 -0.13
CA ALA A 87 -10.01 -2.41 -0.31
C ALA A 87 -10.54 -3.83 -0.04
N MET A 88 -11.35 -4.01 1.01
CA MET A 88 -12.00 -5.28 1.32
C MET A 88 -12.93 -5.76 0.20
N ALA A 89 -13.81 -4.88 -0.28
CA ALA A 89 -14.74 -5.19 -1.35
C ALA A 89 -14.00 -5.63 -2.62
N LEU A 90 -12.90 -4.96 -2.97
CA LEU A 90 -12.10 -5.32 -4.15
C LEU A 90 -11.36 -6.65 -3.99
N ARG A 91 -10.86 -6.99 -2.78
CA ARG A 91 -10.27 -8.32 -2.52
C ARG A 91 -11.30 -9.44 -2.65
N ALA A 92 -12.49 -9.26 -2.06
CA ALA A 92 -13.56 -10.24 -2.15
C ALA A 92 -14.08 -10.39 -3.59
N GLY A 93 -14.34 -9.26 -4.25
CA GLY A 93 -14.78 -9.20 -5.64
C GLY A 93 -13.77 -9.82 -6.61
N GLY A 94 -12.47 -9.61 -6.38
CA GLY A 94 -11.41 -10.24 -7.19
C GLY A 94 -11.45 -11.77 -7.11
N SER A 95 -11.63 -12.34 -5.92
CA SER A 95 -11.82 -13.79 -5.77
C SER A 95 -13.07 -14.29 -6.49
N PHE A 96 -14.17 -13.55 -6.40
CA PHE A 96 -15.42 -13.92 -7.07
C PHE A 96 -15.27 -13.86 -8.60
N ALA A 97 -14.69 -12.80 -9.14
CA ALA A 97 -14.46 -12.65 -10.58
C ALA A 97 -13.58 -13.78 -11.14
N HIS A 98 -12.52 -14.15 -10.41
CA HIS A 98 -11.64 -15.25 -10.79
C HIS A 98 -12.27 -16.64 -10.68
N SER A 99 -13.42 -16.80 -10.01
CA SER A 99 -14.13 -18.08 -9.96
C SER A 99 -14.49 -18.60 -11.34
N THR A 100 -14.75 -17.69 -12.30
CA THR A 100 -15.03 -18.02 -13.70
C THR A 100 -13.90 -18.85 -14.33
N VAL A 101 -12.64 -18.59 -13.97
CA VAL A 101 -11.49 -19.37 -14.46
C VAL A 101 -11.60 -20.82 -14.02
N ALA A 102 -11.92 -21.06 -12.75
CA ALA A 102 -12.12 -22.42 -12.23
C ALA A 102 -13.34 -23.10 -12.89
N MET A 103 -14.44 -22.36 -13.11
CA MET A 103 -15.63 -22.90 -13.77
C MET A 103 -15.33 -23.31 -15.22
N ASN A 104 -14.61 -22.49 -15.99
CA ASN A 104 -14.23 -22.81 -17.36
C ASN A 104 -13.33 -24.05 -17.44
N CYS A 105 -12.42 -24.25 -16.46
CA CYS A 105 -11.60 -25.46 -16.39
C CYS A 105 -12.44 -26.75 -16.21
N LEU A 106 -13.63 -26.67 -15.60
CA LEU A 106 -14.53 -27.82 -15.45
C LEU A 106 -15.24 -28.19 -16.77
N GLU A 107 -15.39 -27.24 -17.68
CA GLU A 107 -16.07 -27.42 -18.97
C GLU A 107 -15.16 -28.07 -20.02
N HIS A 108 -13.84 -27.90 -19.90
CA HIS A 108 -12.83 -28.47 -20.81
C HIS A 108 -12.32 -29.86 -20.38
N LYS A 109 -13.22 -30.76 -19.96
CA LYS A 109 -12.85 -32.18 -19.74
C LYS A 109 -12.49 -32.90 -21.03
#